data_AF-A0AAU8TCX4-F1
#
_entry.id   AF-A0AAU8TCX4-F1
#
_cell.length_a   1.000
_cell.length_b   1.000
_cell.length_c   1.000
_cell.angle_alpha   90.00
_cell.angle_beta   90.00
_cell.angle_gamma   90.00
#
_symmetry.space_group_name_H-M   'P 1'
#
loop_
_entity.id
_entity.type
_entity.pdbx_description
1 polymer ?
#
loop_
_entity_poly.entity_id
_entity_poly.type
_entity_poly.pdbx_seq_one_letter_code
_entity_poly.pdbx_strand_id
1 'polypeptide(L)'
;MVVLATVLALAVLFIILPVSRGLAWIAAVGVMLMALVAVVVCTLHLNRASEQSLHALAALGTTSAELPMGLHARMPLVLVMGDSLPELFNRGGHEEQLAHVSDGAIWLRVDKPRDLALVGVAVKRWRDGRAPDGVVLSITPALHAGEDALTQALRSARQSISDASRMLGTALPVNIAIYQRLTALPATAPQWYGVSAANRQTDIQRFESAMRAAEAQVPQTGNDPAPAHRAAALASIIGWTRQVVIGSLTGHLQSSVPCALVGIGWIDCGPASGPGSPWARHVRAQTRVMPPPMAASPAPWPLPQPLIDATPRRRWVSPRLAALAHAIALLTCAGALATWGSAENNHALLAHIGAHLGRFSMIPPGHDTARRDALQALVADRDQLDRYARLGVPLRLSFGMYRGTALVPLLNTAIASYKAPPSPPVLIALDSMSLFDSGKAQLKPGSTRALVRALELIGAHPDKRILVAGYTDNVGDAGSNLKLSIARAGAVRDWLVDASGIAVTRFAIQGYGDTRPIAGNDTDAGRARNRRVEIILVPDTPQPPLRVAPKETPSWRPIRLAPGQNTGRRSTQFEPGAWLREIRGPGSTPDACCSQNQGE
;
A
#
# COMPACT_ATOMS: atom_id res chain seq x y z
N MET A 1 7.66 -8.37 10.25
CA MET A 1 7.42 -7.18 9.41
C MET A 1 8.10 -7.26 8.06
N VAL A 2 9.41 -7.47 7.98
CA VAL A 2 10.14 -7.57 6.71
C VAL A 2 9.54 -8.64 5.76
N VAL A 3 9.22 -9.83 6.29
CA VAL A 3 8.56 -10.90 5.50
C VAL A 3 7.18 -10.47 4.99
N LEU A 4 6.36 -9.81 5.83
CA LEU A 4 5.05 -9.33 5.40
C LEU A 4 5.16 -8.26 4.30
N ALA A 5 6.08 -7.31 4.46
CA ALA A 5 6.31 -6.24 3.48
C ALA A 5 6.80 -6.79 2.14
N THR A 6 7.73 -7.76 2.16
CA THR A 6 8.23 -8.42 0.94
C THR A 6 7.15 -9.20 0.21
N VAL A 7 6.38 -10.02 0.93
CA VAL A 7 5.27 -10.78 0.34
C VAL A 7 4.24 -9.85 -0.29
N LEU A 8 3.84 -8.78 0.40
CA LEU A 8 2.90 -7.79 -0.14
C LEU A 8 3.46 -7.07 -1.38
N ALA A 9 4.72 -6.64 -1.33
CA ALA A 9 5.37 -5.96 -2.45
C ALA A 9 5.45 -6.86 -3.69
N LEU A 10 5.87 -8.12 -3.52
CA LEU A 10 5.94 -9.09 -4.62
C LEU A 10 4.55 -9.42 -5.17
N ALA A 11 3.54 -9.57 -4.32
CA ALA A 11 2.16 -9.80 -4.75
C ALA A 11 1.65 -8.63 -5.61
N VAL A 12 1.81 -7.39 -5.15
CA VAL A 12 1.41 -6.19 -5.92
C VAL A 12 2.16 -6.10 -7.25
N LEU A 13 3.46 -6.37 -7.24
CA LEU A 13 4.32 -6.28 -8.42
C LEU A 13 3.95 -7.29 -9.52
N PHE A 14 3.74 -8.56 -9.16
CA PHE A 14 3.50 -9.63 -10.14
C PHE A 14 2.02 -9.81 -10.51
N ILE A 15 1.10 -9.51 -9.60
CA ILE A 15 -0.32 -9.80 -9.80
C ILE A 15 -1.05 -8.59 -10.37
N ILE A 16 -0.63 -7.36 -10.04
CA ILE A 16 -1.45 -6.16 -10.26
C ILE A 16 -0.75 -5.11 -11.10
N LEU A 17 0.53 -4.81 -10.87
CA LEU A 17 1.20 -3.71 -11.54
C LEU A 17 1.34 -3.94 -13.07
N PRO A 18 1.07 -2.94 -13.93
CA PRO A 18 1.16 -3.07 -15.39
C PRO A 18 2.62 -2.97 -15.87
N VAL A 19 3.47 -3.85 -15.37
CA VAL A 19 4.91 -3.83 -15.61
C VAL A 19 5.32 -5.03 -16.48
N SER A 20 6.30 -4.84 -17.36
CA SER A 20 6.84 -5.94 -18.16
C SER A 20 7.45 -7.01 -17.26
N ARG A 21 7.36 -8.29 -17.67
CA ARG A 21 7.89 -9.40 -16.87
C ARG A 21 9.37 -9.22 -16.51
N GLY A 22 10.17 -8.67 -17.41
CA GLY A 22 11.59 -8.39 -17.15
C GLY A 22 11.80 -7.36 -16.04
N LEU A 23 11.09 -6.23 -16.08
CA LEU A 23 11.22 -5.19 -15.07
C LEU A 23 10.63 -5.61 -13.71
N ALA A 24 9.58 -6.43 -13.71
CA ALA A 24 9.06 -7.06 -12.49
C ALA A 24 10.10 -7.96 -11.82
N TRP A 25 10.85 -8.78 -12.57
CA TRP A 25 11.91 -9.60 -11.99
C TRP A 25 13.06 -8.77 -11.40
N ILE A 26 13.47 -7.69 -12.08
CA ILE A 26 14.51 -6.78 -11.56
C ILE A 26 14.07 -6.13 -10.25
N ALA A 27 12.83 -5.61 -10.20
CA ALA A 27 12.28 -5.00 -8.99
C ALA A 27 12.12 -6.03 -7.86
N ALA A 28 11.72 -7.27 -8.16
CA ALA A 28 11.60 -8.35 -7.17
C ALA A 28 12.95 -8.69 -6.52
N VAL A 29 14.03 -8.77 -7.31
CA VAL A 29 15.39 -8.98 -6.79
C VAL A 29 15.81 -7.82 -5.89
N GLY A 30 15.51 -6.57 -6.28
CA GLY A 30 15.78 -5.40 -5.45
C GLY A 30 15.05 -5.44 -4.10
N VAL A 31 13.76 -5.79 -4.09
CA VAL A 31 12.96 -5.95 -2.86
C VAL A 31 13.54 -7.05 -1.95
N MET A 32 13.91 -8.20 -2.52
CA MET A 32 14.53 -9.30 -1.76
C MET A 32 15.89 -8.92 -1.18
N LEU A 33 16.72 -8.20 -1.95
CA LEU A 33 18.02 -7.72 -1.48
C LEU A 33 17.88 -6.74 -0.32
N MET A 34 16.97 -5.75 -0.43
CA MET A 34 16.70 -4.80 0.65
C MET A 34 16.21 -5.51 1.92
N ALA A 35 15.35 -6.52 1.77
CA ALA A 35 14.89 -7.31 2.88
C ALA A 35 16.01 -8.11 3.56
N LEU A 36 16.90 -8.72 2.78
CA LEU A 36 18.07 -9.43 3.28
C LEU A 36 18.99 -8.48 4.05
N VAL A 37 19.30 -7.30 3.48
CA VAL A 37 20.13 -6.28 4.14
C VAL A 37 19.49 -5.83 5.45
N ALA A 38 18.19 -5.56 5.47
CA ALA A 38 17.48 -5.16 6.69
C ALA A 38 17.55 -6.24 7.78
N VAL A 39 17.39 -7.53 7.42
CA VAL A 39 17.52 -8.65 8.36
C VAL A 39 18.95 -8.76 8.87
N VAL A 40 19.95 -8.74 7.99
CA VAL A 40 21.37 -8.85 8.36
C VAL A 40 21.77 -7.71 9.29
N VAL A 41 21.43 -6.47 8.94
CA VAL A 41 21.72 -5.29 9.78
C VAL A 41 21.05 -5.43 11.15
N CYS A 42 19.77 -5.79 11.19
CA CYS A 42 19.05 -5.99 12.45
C CYS A 42 19.70 -7.09 13.31
N THR A 43 20.06 -8.22 12.71
CA THR A 43 20.71 -9.34 13.42
C THR A 43 22.10 -8.94 13.94
N LEU A 44 22.91 -8.23 13.14
CA LEU A 44 24.22 -7.75 13.57
C LEU A 44 24.12 -6.74 14.72
N HIS A 45 23.14 -5.82 14.66
CA HIS A 45 22.88 -4.90 15.76
C HIS A 45 22.45 -5.63 17.03
N LEU A 46 21.58 -6.64 16.90
CA LEU A 46 21.12 -7.45 18.03
C LEU A 46 22.25 -8.27 18.65
N ASN A 47 23.11 -8.89 17.84
CA ASN A 47 24.23 -9.69 18.33
C ASN A 47 25.28 -8.82 19.04
N ARG A 48 25.66 -7.68 18.45
CA ARG A 48 26.59 -6.73 19.09
C ARG A 48 26.08 -6.22 20.43
N ALA A 49 24.78 -5.94 20.53
CA ALA A 49 24.16 -5.54 21.80
C ALA A 49 24.10 -6.69 22.82
N SER A 50 23.97 -7.94 22.37
CA SER A 50 23.88 -9.12 23.22
C SER A 50 25.22 -9.49 23.87
N GLU A 51 26.32 -9.44 23.12
CA GLU A 51 27.66 -9.77 23.65
C GLU A 51 28.11 -8.79 24.74
N GLN A 52 27.77 -7.50 24.61
CA GLN A 52 28.17 -6.47 25.57
C GLN A 52 27.30 -6.45 26.86
N SER A 53 26.12 -7.07 26.83
CA SER A 53 25.16 -7.07 27.96
C SER A 53 25.17 -8.36 28.78
N LEU A 54 25.96 -9.36 28.38
CA LEU A 54 25.98 -10.70 28.98
C LEU A 54 26.30 -10.70 30.48
N HIS A 55 27.22 -9.84 30.94
CA HIS A 55 27.53 -9.70 32.37
C HIS A 55 26.39 -9.05 33.18
N ALA A 56 25.74 -8.01 32.63
CA ALA A 56 24.60 -7.36 33.27
C ALA A 56 23.36 -8.28 33.31
N LEU A 57 23.15 -9.08 32.27
CA LEU A 57 22.10 -10.08 32.19
C LEU A 57 22.36 -11.30 33.08
N ALA A 58 23.62 -11.70 33.28
CA ALA A 58 23.99 -12.76 34.22
C ALA A 58 23.69 -12.36 35.68
N ALA A 59 24.01 -11.11 36.06
CA ALA A 59 23.65 -10.53 37.36
C ALA A 59 22.14 -10.39 37.58
N LEU A 60 21.39 -10.03 36.52
CA LEU A 60 19.93 -10.05 36.55
C LEU A 60 19.39 -11.49 36.61
N GLY A 61 20.05 -12.47 35.99
CA GLY A 61 19.64 -13.86 35.94
C GLY A 61 19.68 -14.58 37.29
N THR A 62 20.70 -14.31 38.11
CA THR A 62 20.79 -14.85 39.49
C THR A 62 19.71 -14.27 40.39
N THR A 63 19.42 -12.96 40.26
CA THR A 63 18.35 -12.28 41.03
C THR A 63 16.94 -12.58 40.48
N SER A 64 16.82 -12.92 39.19
CA SER A 64 15.54 -13.25 38.53
C SER A 64 15.07 -14.67 38.80
N ALA A 65 15.94 -15.59 39.21
CA ALA A 65 15.55 -16.93 39.64
C ALA A 65 14.58 -16.90 40.84
N GLU A 66 14.62 -15.82 41.63
CA GLU A 66 13.76 -15.60 42.80
C GLU A 66 12.50 -14.78 42.49
N LEU A 67 12.37 -14.22 41.29
CA LEU A 67 11.26 -13.32 40.93
C LEU A 67 10.14 -14.07 40.18
N PRO A 68 8.88 -13.98 40.64
CA PRO A 68 7.74 -14.55 39.92
C PRO A 68 7.61 -13.95 38.52
N MET A 69 7.42 -14.81 37.50
CA MET A 69 7.39 -14.56 36.04
C MET A 69 6.39 -13.50 35.52
N GLY A 70 5.77 -12.68 36.38
CA GLY A 70 4.87 -11.58 36.01
C GLY A 70 5.20 -10.20 36.60
N LEU A 71 6.10 -10.11 37.59
CA LEU A 71 6.41 -8.85 38.28
C LEU A 71 7.31 -7.92 37.45
N HIS A 72 8.15 -8.49 36.58
CA HIS A 72 9.07 -7.76 35.70
C HIS A 72 8.38 -6.73 34.78
N ALA A 73 7.16 -7.04 34.33
CA ALA A 73 6.42 -6.18 33.42
C ALA A 73 5.63 -5.07 34.14
N ARG A 74 5.28 -5.26 35.41
CA ARG A 74 4.34 -4.38 36.15
C ARG A 74 5.04 -3.43 37.12
N MET A 75 6.12 -3.84 37.78
CA MET A 75 6.84 -2.98 38.72
C MET A 75 7.71 -1.96 37.99
N PRO A 76 7.86 -0.74 38.53
CA PRO A 76 8.84 0.21 38.01
C PRO A 76 10.26 -0.34 38.23
N LEU A 77 11.12 -0.22 37.23
CA LEU A 77 12.53 -0.60 37.31
C LEU A 77 13.42 0.64 37.20
N VAL A 78 14.26 0.84 38.19
CA VAL A 78 15.10 2.02 38.36
C VAL A 78 16.56 1.62 38.41
N LEU A 79 17.39 2.33 37.63
CA LEU A 79 18.84 2.18 37.65
C LEU A 79 19.42 3.13 38.70
N VAL A 80 20.20 2.62 39.66
CA VAL A 80 20.84 3.42 40.71
C VAL A 80 22.34 3.51 40.42
N MET A 81 22.86 4.73 40.40
CA MET A 81 24.27 5.01 40.17
C MET A 81 24.76 6.12 41.10
N GLY A 82 26.08 6.28 41.21
CA GLY A 82 26.71 7.33 42.01
C GLY A 82 27.36 6.77 43.27
N ASP A 83 27.23 7.49 44.38
CA ASP A 83 27.95 7.19 45.61
C ASP A 83 27.25 6.17 46.50
N SER A 84 28.02 5.52 47.37
CA SER A 84 27.53 4.65 48.46
C SER A 84 26.59 3.51 48.02
N LEU A 85 26.85 2.95 46.85
CA LEU A 85 26.07 1.82 46.31
C LEU A 85 26.16 0.55 47.19
N PRO A 86 27.32 0.17 47.77
CA PRO A 86 27.39 -0.96 48.69
C PRO A 86 26.46 -0.81 49.91
N GLU A 87 26.41 0.39 50.51
CA GLU A 87 25.60 0.68 51.69
C GLU A 87 24.08 0.65 51.40
N LEU A 88 23.68 0.81 50.14
CA LEU A 88 22.29 0.74 49.70
C LEU A 88 21.83 -0.69 49.37
N PHE A 89 22.72 -1.49 48.78
CA PHE A 89 22.39 -2.80 48.21
C PHE A 89 22.87 -4.00 49.04
N ASN A 90 23.98 -3.93 49.78
CA ASN A 90 24.53 -5.07 50.51
C ASN A 90 23.77 -5.31 51.83
N ARG A 91 22.54 -5.84 51.73
CA ARG A 91 21.63 -6.05 52.86
C ARG A 91 21.83 -7.38 53.60
N GLY A 92 22.64 -8.29 53.06
CA GLY A 92 22.76 -9.69 53.52
C GLY A 92 24.15 -10.18 53.97
N GLY A 93 25.13 -9.29 54.16
CA GLY A 93 26.43 -9.62 54.78
C GLY A 93 27.40 -10.54 54.02
N HIS A 94 26.94 -11.33 53.04
CA HIS A 94 27.78 -12.37 52.42
C HIS A 94 27.94 -12.32 50.88
N GLU A 95 27.14 -11.55 50.13
CA GLU A 95 27.34 -11.37 48.69
C GLU A 95 27.04 -9.92 48.23
N GLU A 96 27.78 -9.45 47.21
CA GLU A 96 27.48 -8.17 46.55
C GLU A 96 26.18 -8.27 45.77
N GLN A 97 25.14 -7.61 46.27
CA GLN A 97 23.85 -7.63 45.64
C GLN A 97 23.79 -6.56 44.54
N LEU A 98 23.58 -6.98 43.29
CA LEU A 98 23.48 -6.07 42.15
C LEU A 98 22.04 -5.59 41.90
N ALA A 99 21.03 -6.28 42.44
CA ALA A 99 19.64 -5.90 42.31
C ALA A 99 18.86 -6.13 43.61
N HIS A 100 18.00 -5.19 43.97
CA HIS A 100 17.13 -5.26 45.13
C HIS A 100 15.67 -5.05 44.73
N VAL A 101 14.77 -5.86 45.28
CA VAL A 101 13.34 -5.78 44.99
C VAL A 101 12.62 -5.33 46.25
N SER A 102 11.97 -4.17 46.20
CA SER A 102 11.11 -3.65 47.27
C SER A 102 9.64 -3.81 46.87
N ASP A 103 8.71 -3.56 47.80
CA ASP A 103 7.26 -3.61 47.52
C ASP A 103 6.81 -2.65 46.40
N GLY A 104 7.60 -1.61 46.11
CA GLY A 104 7.25 -0.57 45.15
C GLY A 104 8.09 -0.50 43.88
N ALA A 105 9.32 -1.05 43.84
CA ALA A 105 10.20 -0.96 42.66
C ALA A 105 11.29 -2.05 42.60
N ILE A 106 11.80 -2.29 41.40
CA ILE A 106 13.01 -3.08 41.15
C ILE A 106 14.17 -2.10 41.02
N TRP A 107 15.17 -2.24 41.88
CA TRP A 107 16.35 -1.40 41.95
C TRP A 107 17.54 -2.16 41.38
N LEU A 108 18.24 -1.56 40.41
CA LEU A 108 19.41 -2.17 39.79
C LEU A 108 20.63 -1.28 39.99
N ARG A 109 21.68 -1.83 40.59
CA ARG A 109 22.94 -1.14 40.85
C ARG A 109 23.74 -1.02 39.55
N VAL A 110 24.28 0.18 39.30
CA VAL A 110 25.17 0.49 38.19
C VAL A 110 26.42 1.15 38.76
N ASP A 111 27.47 0.34 38.94
CA ASP A 111 28.72 0.77 39.60
C ASP A 111 29.48 1.84 38.83
N LYS A 112 29.53 1.70 37.51
CA LYS A 112 30.29 2.61 36.65
C LYS A 112 29.32 3.40 35.79
N PRO A 113 29.36 4.74 35.80
CA PRO A 113 28.49 5.59 34.98
C PRO A 113 28.44 5.17 33.50
N ARG A 114 29.59 4.82 32.92
CA ARG A 114 29.72 4.38 31.52
C ARG A 114 28.90 3.12 31.17
N ASP A 115 28.60 2.27 32.14
CA ASP A 115 27.88 1.01 31.91
C ASP A 115 26.36 1.23 31.86
N LEU A 116 25.87 2.42 32.27
CA LEU A 116 24.45 2.77 32.35
C LEU A 116 23.70 2.51 31.04
N ALA A 117 24.30 2.88 29.90
CA ALA A 117 23.68 2.69 28.59
C ALA A 117 23.49 1.20 28.27
N LEU A 118 24.55 0.41 28.48
CA LEU A 118 24.56 -1.03 28.22
C LEU A 118 23.56 -1.77 29.10
N VAL A 119 23.57 -1.48 30.40
CA VAL A 119 22.61 -2.03 31.37
C VAL A 119 21.18 -1.62 31.00
N GLY A 120 20.97 -0.37 30.58
CA GLY A 120 19.66 0.10 30.13
C GLY A 120 19.12 -0.70 28.94
N VAL A 121 19.95 -1.00 27.95
CA VAL A 121 19.56 -1.81 26.77
C VAL A 121 19.26 -3.26 27.16
N ALA A 122 20.08 -3.82 28.05
CA ALA A 122 19.86 -5.16 28.61
C ALA A 122 18.50 -5.26 29.29
N VAL A 123 18.18 -4.29 30.17
CA VAL A 123 16.88 -4.18 30.84
C VAL A 123 15.75 -4.01 29.83
N LYS A 124 15.93 -3.15 28.83
CA LYS A 124 14.92 -2.94 27.78
C LYS A 124 14.58 -4.24 27.07
N ARG A 125 15.58 -5.08 26.80
CA ARG A 125 15.37 -6.40 26.18
C ARG A 125 14.69 -7.37 27.13
N TRP A 126 15.11 -7.43 28.38
CA TRP A 126 14.53 -8.28 29.41
C TRP A 126 13.07 -7.93 29.73
N ARG A 127 12.66 -6.66 29.55
CA ARG A 127 11.27 -6.19 29.72
C ARG A 127 10.50 -6.06 28.39
N ASP A 128 10.75 -6.94 27.43
CA ASP A 128 10.03 -6.97 26.14
C ASP A 128 9.98 -5.62 25.41
N GLY A 129 11.10 -4.88 25.41
CA GLY A 129 11.23 -3.58 24.75
C GLY A 129 10.88 -2.37 25.62
N ARG A 130 10.50 -2.55 26.90
CA ARG A 130 10.24 -1.45 27.84
C ARG A 130 11.53 -0.94 28.48
N ALA A 131 11.90 0.31 28.20
CA ALA A 131 13.05 0.96 28.82
C ALA A 131 12.90 1.06 30.36
N PRO A 132 14.00 1.22 31.11
CA PRO A 132 13.96 1.54 32.54
C PRO A 132 13.06 2.75 32.83
N ASP A 133 12.36 2.71 33.95
CA ASP A 133 11.41 3.76 34.34
C ASP A 133 12.13 5.04 34.81
N GLY A 134 13.39 4.95 35.22
CA GLY A 134 14.22 6.10 35.57
C GLY A 134 15.62 5.75 36.03
N VAL A 135 16.41 6.79 36.30
CA VAL A 135 17.74 6.71 36.91
C VAL A 135 17.70 7.45 38.24
N VAL A 136 18.24 6.85 39.29
CA VAL A 136 18.51 7.50 40.56
C VAL A 136 20.00 7.75 40.67
N LEU A 137 20.36 9.01 40.85
CA LEU A 137 21.72 9.43 41.16
C LEU A 137 21.85 9.61 42.67
N SER A 138 22.55 8.67 43.31
CA SER A 138 22.94 8.74 44.72
C SER A 138 24.13 9.68 44.86
N ILE A 139 24.03 10.67 45.72
CA ILE A 139 25.09 11.65 45.99
C ILE A 139 25.36 11.66 47.49
N THR A 140 26.61 11.49 47.85
CA THR A 140 27.05 11.49 49.24
C THR A 140 28.16 12.52 49.40
N PRO A 141 27.82 13.80 49.69
CA PRO A 141 28.79 14.90 49.66
C PRO A 141 30.02 14.64 50.53
N ALA A 142 29.83 14.03 51.70
CA ALA A 142 30.89 13.71 52.65
C ALA A 142 31.99 12.76 52.12
N LEU A 143 31.74 12.00 51.05
CA LEU A 143 32.75 11.13 50.43
C LEU A 143 33.67 11.86 49.45
N HIS A 144 33.33 13.07 49.04
CA HIS A 144 34.10 13.83 48.06
C HIS A 144 35.15 14.71 48.74
N ALA A 145 36.37 14.70 48.21
CA ALA A 145 37.46 15.54 48.71
C ALA A 145 37.19 17.05 48.50
N GLY A 146 36.32 17.43 47.55
CA GLY A 146 36.07 18.82 47.15
C GLY A 146 34.86 18.98 46.25
N GLU A 147 34.35 20.23 46.15
CA GLU A 147 33.27 20.58 45.23
C GLU A 147 33.65 20.34 43.76
N ASP A 148 34.91 20.54 43.39
CA ASP A 148 35.39 20.29 42.03
C ASP A 148 35.34 18.80 41.65
N ALA A 149 35.74 17.92 42.57
CA ALA A 149 35.70 16.47 42.37
C ALA A 149 34.25 15.98 42.20
N LEU A 150 33.36 16.46 43.08
CA LEU A 150 31.93 16.19 42.97
C LEU A 150 31.37 16.73 41.65
N THR A 151 31.69 17.97 41.28
CA THR A 151 31.24 18.59 40.04
C THR A 151 31.68 17.78 38.81
N GLN A 152 32.92 17.28 38.80
CA GLN A 152 33.42 16.43 37.73
C GLN A 152 32.67 15.08 37.67
N ALA A 153 32.41 14.46 38.82
CA ALA A 153 31.62 13.23 38.90
C ALA A 153 30.18 13.43 38.37
N LEU A 154 29.54 14.55 38.72
CA LEU A 154 28.20 14.92 38.25
C LEU A 154 28.17 15.15 36.73
N ARG A 155 29.20 15.78 36.16
CA ARG A 155 29.34 15.93 34.70
C ARG A 155 29.47 14.58 34.00
N SER A 156 30.29 13.68 34.55
CA SER A 156 30.43 12.32 34.02
C SER A 156 29.12 11.53 34.08
N ALA A 157 28.36 11.66 35.18
CA ALA A 157 27.05 11.04 35.34
C ALA A 157 26.05 11.59 34.31
N ARG A 158 25.97 12.92 34.16
CA ARG A 158 25.13 13.59 33.15
C ARG A 158 25.41 13.09 31.74
N GLN A 159 26.69 13.00 31.37
CA GLN A 159 27.08 12.50 30.04
C GLN A 159 26.61 11.06 29.83
N SER A 160 26.82 10.19 30.82
CA SER A 160 26.40 8.79 30.75
C SER A 160 24.88 8.63 30.63
N ILE A 161 24.11 9.46 31.34
CA ILE A 161 22.64 9.49 31.24
C ILE A 161 22.18 9.96 29.86
N SER A 162 22.87 10.93 29.26
CA SER A 162 22.62 11.41 27.89
C SER A 162 22.91 10.32 26.86
N ASP A 163 24.03 9.60 27.01
CA ASP A 163 24.40 8.47 26.15
C ASP A 163 23.36 7.33 26.25
N ALA A 164 22.96 6.97 27.48
CA ALA A 164 21.92 5.97 27.72
C ALA A 164 20.56 6.37 27.10
N SER A 165 20.16 7.62 27.26
CA SER A 165 18.91 8.14 26.68
C SER A 165 18.90 8.06 25.15
N ARG A 166 20.03 8.38 24.50
CA ARG A 166 20.21 8.26 23.04
C ARG A 166 20.12 6.81 22.59
N MET A 167 20.82 5.90 23.28
CA MET A 167 20.84 4.49 22.89
C MET A 167 19.48 3.80 23.10
N LEU A 168 18.72 4.22 24.12
CA LEU A 168 17.38 3.68 24.39
C LEU A 168 16.29 4.28 23.48
N GLY A 169 16.58 5.39 22.81
CA GLY A 169 15.61 6.17 22.04
C GLY A 169 14.57 6.89 22.91
N THR A 170 14.84 7.04 24.20
CA THR A 170 13.91 7.65 25.17
C THR A 170 14.70 8.44 26.22
N ALA A 171 14.34 9.70 26.48
CA ALA A 171 14.92 10.47 27.58
C ALA A 171 14.62 9.80 28.92
N LEU A 172 15.62 9.44 29.72
CA LEU A 172 15.42 8.84 31.04
C LEU A 172 15.11 9.92 32.08
N PRO A 173 14.05 9.76 32.90
CA PRO A 173 13.83 10.66 34.03
C PRO A 173 14.90 10.41 35.10
N VAL A 174 15.44 11.49 35.65
CA VAL A 174 16.51 11.46 36.65
C VAL A 174 15.96 11.92 37.98
N ASN A 175 16.17 11.10 39.01
CA ASN A 175 15.89 11.42 40.41
C ASN A 175 17.22 11.54 41.16
N ILE A 176 17.34 12.50 42.07
CA ILE A 176 18.55 12.71 42.88
C ILE A 176 18.25 12.32 44.32
N ALA A 177 19.12 11.51 44.92
CA ALA A 177 19.03 11.11 46.31
C ALA A 177 20.29 11.54 47.05
N ILE A 178 20.14 12.44 48.03
CA ILE A 178 21.26 13.01 48.77
C ILE A 178 21.32 12.38 50.16
N TYR A 179 22.40 11.63 50.39
CA TYR A 179 22.71 10.97 51.65
C TYR A 179 23.73 11.82 52.40
N GLN A 180 23.29 12.49 53.46
CA GLN A 180 24.14 13.33 54.30
C GLN A 180 23.67 13.20 55.74
N ARG A 181 24.60 12.96 56.67
CA ARG A 181 24.29 13.13 58.10
C ARG A 181 24.11 14.62 58.38
N LEU A 182 22.96 14.97 58.95
CA LEU A 182 22.55 16.34 59.26
C LEU A 182 22.46 16.60 60.77
N THR A 183 22.16 15.57 61.59
CA THR A 183 22.15 15.69 63.06
C THR A 183 23.11 14.72 63.78
N ALA A 184 23.79 15.22 64.83
CA ALA A 184 24.71 14.44 65.66
C ALA A 184 24.00 13.64 66.77
N LEU A 185 22.67 13.74 66.84
CA LEU A 185 21.82 13.13 67.86
C LEU A 185 21.44 11.69 67.45
N PRO A 186 20.95 10.85 68.39
CA PRO A 186 20.63 9.45 68.13
C PRO A 186 19.68 9.32 66.94
N ALA A 187 19.96 8.37 66.05
CA ALA A 187 19.22 8.20 64.81
C ALA A 187 17.75 7.83 65.11
N THR A 188 16.84 8.80 64.97
CA THR A 188 15.42 8.50 64.71
C THR A 188 15.31 7.78 63.37
N ALA A 189 14.23 7.02 63.15
CA ALA A 189 14.01 6.33 61.88
C ALA A 189 14.27 7.27 60.68
N PRO A 190 15.10 6.87 59.71
CA PRO A 190 15.57 7.76 58.64
C PRO A 190 14.38 8.16 57.76
N GLN A 191 14.13 9.48 57.67
CA GLN A 191 12.98 10.04 56.95
C GLN A 191 13.45 10.79 55.69
N TRP A 192 12.80 10.50 54.57
CA TRP A 192 12.99 11.23 53.32
C TRP A 192 12.27 12.59 53.35
N TYR A 193 12.99 13.65 53.01
CA TYR A 193 12.47 14.98 52.74
C TYR A 193 12.70 15.25 51.26
N GLY A 194 11.72 15.73 50.50
CA GLY A 194 11.94 15.90 49.07
C GLY A 194 10.75 16.37 48.25
N VAL A 195 11.06 16.65 46.99
CA VAL A 195 10.10 17.05 45.96
C VAL A 195 10.14 16.00 44.87
N SER A 196 8.99 15.41 44.55
CA SER A 196 8.82 14.58 43.37
C SER A 196 7.66 15.14 42.54
N ALA A 197 7.86 15.29 41.23
CA ALA A 197 6.89 15.92 40.36
C ALA A 197 6.36 14.95 39.29
N ALA A 198 5.04 14.89 39.15
CA ALA A 198 4.38 14.30 37.98
C ALA A 198 4.64 15.10 36.68
N ASN A 199 5.21 16.31 36.76
CA ASN A 199 5.62 17.15 35.62
C ASN A 199 7.08 17.59 35.74
N ARG A 200 7.85 17.58 34.64
CA ARG A 200 9.22 18.15 34.57
C ARG A 200 9.16 19.62 34.98
N GLN A 201 9.75 20.01 36.11
CA GLN A 201 9.74 21.41 36.52
C GLN A 201 10.93 21.83 37.39
N THR A 202 11.62 22.86 36.91
CA THR A 202 12.71 23.66 37.48
C THR A 202 12.20 24.77 38.41
N ASP A 203 11.04 24.59 39.06
CA ASP A 203 10.38 25.68 39.79
C ASP A 203 10.80 25.77 41.26
N ILE A 204 11.20 26.97 41.66
CA ILE A 204 11.86 27.32 42.94
C ILE A 204 10.92 27.15 44.14
N GLN A 205 9.60 27.30 43.93
CA GLN A 205 8.60 27.30 45.02
C GLN A 205 8.43 25.95 45.72
N ARG A 206 8.93 24.83 45.17
CA ARG A 206 8.74 23.51 45.79
C ARG A 206 9.82 23.13 46.80
N PHE A 207 11.01 23.73 46.77
CA PHE A 207 12.01 23.47 47.82
C PHE A 207 11.54 24.00 49.19
N GLU A 208 10.73 25.07 49.18
CA GLU A 208 10.13 25.62 50.38
C GLU A 208 9.20 24.62 51.08
N SER A 209 8.51 23.72 50.38
CA SER A 209 7.63 22.75 51.05
C SER A 209 8.42 21.71 51.85
N ALA A 210 9.59 21.29 51.35
CA ALA A 210 10.49 20.40 52.08
C ALA A 210 11.08 21.08 53.31
N MET A 211 11.46 22.36 53.18
CA MET A 211 11.94 23.18 54.31
C MET A 211 10.83 23.40 55.35
N ARG A 212 9.65 23.84 54.93
CA ARG A 212 8.49 24.05 55.81
C ARG A 212 8.03 22.76 56.49
N ALA A 213 8.11 21.62 55.81
CA ALA A 213 7.78 20.32 56.41
C ALA A 213 8.75 19.94 57.53
N ALA A 214 10.04 20.27 57.40
CA ALA A 214 11.02 20.06 58.46
C ALA A 214 10.86 21.08 59.60
N GLU A 215 10.58 22.36 59.28
CA GLU A 215 10.30 23.40 60.27
C GLU A 215 9.02 23.09 61.08
N ALA A 216 7.99 22.51 60.44
CA ALA A 216 6.77 22.09 61.12
C ALA A 216 6.97 20.95 62.14
N GLN A 217 8.08 20.20 62.04
CA GLN A 217 8.46 19.18 63.02
C GLN A 217 9.14 19.78 64.25
N VAL A 218 9.51 21.07 64.23
CA VAL A 218 10.03 21.77 65.40
C VAL A 218 8.88 21.91 66.41
N PRO A 219 8.96 21.27 67.60
CA PRO A 219 7.90 21.32 68.58
C PRO A 219 7.63 22.78 68.97
N GLN A 220 6.36 23.17 69.08
CA GLN A 220 6.00 24.54 69.48
C GLN A 220 6.30 24.83 70.97
N THR A 221 6.67 23.83 71.79
CA THR A 221 6.71 23.96 73.27
C THR A 221 7.69 23.02 74.01
N GLY A 222 8.81 22.57 73.41
CA GLY A 222 9.76 21.64 74.05
C GLY A 222 11.25 22.00 73.93
N ASN A 223 12.05 21.59 74.92
CA ASN A 223 13.50 21.84 75.04
C ASN A 223 14.41 20.93 74.18
N ASP A 224 13.88 20.12 73.26
CA ASP A 224 14.70 19.25 72.41
C ASP A 224 15.23 20.02 71.18
N PRO A 225 16.56 20.25 71.06
CA PRO A 225 17.12 20.96 69.92
C PRO A 225 17.20 20.10 68.65
N ALA A 226 16.94 18.79 68.70
CA ALA A 226 17.12 17.89 67.55
C ALA A 226 16.33 18.29 66.30
N PRO A 227 15.02 18.59 66.37
CA PRO A 227 14.24 18.94 65.19
C PRO A 227 14.65 20.30 64.61
N ALA A 228 15.01 21.26 65.47
CA ALA A 228 15.49 22.58 65.06
C ALA A 228 16.84 22.48 64.34
N HIS A 229 17.79 21.69 64.87
CA HIS A 229 19.06 21.42 64.20
C HIS A 229 18.86 20.72 62.85
N ARG A 230 17.93 19.75 62.76
CA ARG A 230 17.61 19.07 61.51
C ARG A 230 17.04 20.04 60.48
N ALA A 231 16.07 20.87 60.86
CA ALA A 231 15.45 21.85 59.96
C ALA A 231 16.49 22.84 59.40
N ALA A 232 17.37 23.37 60.26
CA ALA A 232 18.43 24.29 59.84
C ALA A 232 19.46 23.60 58.93
N ALA A 233 19.90 22.39 59.27
CA ALA A 233 20.82 21.61 58.45
C ALA A 233 20.20 21.23 57.09
N LEU A 234 18.91 20.87 57.08
CA LEU A 234 18.15 20.57 55.87
C LEU A 234 18.05 21.79 54.95
N ALA A 235 17.71 22.96 55.49
CA ALA A 235 17.67 24.22 54.73
C ALA A 235 19.03 24.51 54.08
N SER A 236 20.12 24.32 54.82
CA SER A 236 21.48 24.53 54.30
C SER A 236 21.86 23.54 53.19
N ILE A 237 21.63 22.23 53.38
CA ILE A 237 21.96 21.24 52.34
C ILE A 237 21.08 21.41 51.10
N ILE A 238 19.82 21.83 51.23
CA ILE A 238 18.94 22.17 50.10
C ILE A 238 19.54 23.35 49.31
N GLY A 239 19.97 24.41 50.00
CA GLY A 239 20.64 25.56 49.37
C GLY A 239 21.90 25.18 48.61
N TRP A 240 22.77 24.38 49.25
CA TRP A 240 23.99 23.85 48.63
C TRP A 240 23.69 22.96 47.41
N THR A 241 22.70 22.07 47.54
CA THR A 241 22.25 21.18 46.45
C THR A 241 21.84 21.98 45.23
N ARG A 242 21.09 23.07 45.43
CA ARG A 242 20.64 23.94 44.33
C ARG A 242 21.82 24.57 43.59
N GLN A 243 22.83 25.04 44.33
CA GLN A 243 23.97 25.73 43.74
C GLN A 243 24.93 24.76 43.05
N VAL A 244 25.32 23.68 43.73
CA VAL A 244 26.39 22.78 43.28
C VAL A 244 25.83 21.63 42.42
N VAL A 245 24.82 20.92 42.92
CA VAL A 245 24.32 19.69 42.26
C VAL A 245 23.42 20.04 41.07
N ILE A 246 22.36 20.82 41.29
CA ILE A 246 21.41 21.17 40.23
C ILE A 246 22.11 22.00 39.16
N GLY A 247 22.88 23.02 39.56
CA GLY A 247 23.65 23.86 38.63
C GLY A 247 24.56 23.04 37.69
N SER A 248 25.21 22.00 38.22
CA SER A 248 26.06 21.10 37.42
C SER A 248 25.29 20.22 36.45
N LEU A 249 24.10 19.75 36.85
CA LEU A 249 23.28 18.83 36.04
C LEU A 249 22.39 19.55 35.01
N THR A 250 21.99 20.80 35.26
CA THR A 250 21.11 21.58 34.38
C THR A 250 21.83 22.68 33.61
N GLY A 251 23.12 22.94 33.88
CA GLY A 251 23.88 24.02 33.25
C GLY A 251 23.85 23.97 31.71
N HIS A 252 23.57 25.13 31.09
CA HIS A 252 23.42 25.30 29.64
C HIS A 252 24.75 25.34 28.87
N LEU A 253 25.88 25.46 29.57
CA LEU A 253 27.22 25.60 28.98
C LEU A 253 27.84 24.28 28.48
N GLN A 254 27.10 23.18 28.54
CA GLN A 254 27.57 21.85 28.14
C GLN A 254 26.81 21.34 26.92
N SER A 255 27.53 20.71 25.99
CA SER A 255 27.00 20.18 24.72
C SER A 255 26.09 18.96 24.85
N SER A 256 25.85 18.45 26.06
CA SER A 256 24.97 17.31 26.31
C SER A 256 23.52 17.72 26.60
N VAL A 257 22.56 16.91 26.12
CA VAL A 257 21.12 17.09 26.39
C VAL A 257 20.90 17.29 27.90
N PRO A 258 20.14 18.32 28.33
CA PRO A 258 19.87 18.56 29.75
C PRO A 258 19.23 17.33 30.41
N CYS A 259 19.69 16.98 31.61
CA CYS A 259 19.06 15.90 32.38
C CYS A 259 17.59 16.20 32.61
N ALA A 260 16.71 15.24 32.30
CA ALA A 260 15.30 15.33 32.62
C ALA A 260 15.10 15.07 34.12
N LEU A 261 15.51 16.03 34.95
CA LEU A 261 15.37 15.99 36.40
C LEU A 261 13.89 16.00 36.78
N VAL A 262 13.44 15.00 37.54
CA VAL A 262 12.03 14.78 37.91
C VAL A 262 11.81 14.89 39.42
N GLY A 263 12.79 14.52 40.23
CA GLY A 263 12.68 14.57 41.68
C GLY A 263 14.03 14.68 42.39
N ILE A 264 14.00 15.25 43.59
CA ILE A 264 15.15 15.34 44.50
C ILE A 264 14.68 15.00 45.91
N GLY A 265 15.43 14.14 46.59
CA GLY A 265 15.24 13.82 48.00
C GLY A 265 16.52 13.98 48.81
N TRP A 266 16.36 14.39 50.05
CA TRP A 266 17.37 14.49 51.10
C TRP A 266 16.97 13.57 52.24
N ILE A 267 17.97 12.98 52.89
CA ILE A 267 17.77 12.16 54.06
C ILE A 267 18.88 12.42 55.07
N ASP A 268 18.52 12.46 56.37
CA ASP A 268 19.50 12.48 57.46
C ASP A 268 20.08 11.07 57.69
N CYS A 269 20.74 10.56 56.66
CA CYS A 269 21.38 9.25 56.64
C CYS A 269 22.56 9.31 55.68
N GLY A 270 23.71 8.78 56.08
CA GLY A 270 24.92 8.84 55.27
C GLY A 270 26.17 8.42 56.02
N PRO A 271 27.35 8.61 55.43
CA PRO A 271 28.62 8.21 56.02
C PRO A 271 28.99 9.19 57.14
N ALA A 272 30.09 8.89 57.82
CA ALA A 272 30.68 9.82 58.77
C ALA A 272 31.06 11.11 58.03
N SER A 273 30.68 12.26 58.58
CA SER A 273 30.96 13.56 57.98
C SER A 273 31.81 14.41 58.90
N GLY A 274 32.83 15.05 58.33
CA GLY A 274 33.72 15.95 59.05
C GLY A 274 33.75 17.36 58.45
N PRO A 275 34.50 18.29 59.09
CA PRO A 275 34.59 19.69 58.68
C PRO A 275 35.22 19.91 57.30
N GLY A 276 35.91 18.90 56.74
CA GLY A 276 36.46 18.93 55.38
C GLY A 276 35.46 18.60 54.26
N SER A 277 34.27 18.09 54.59
CA SER A 277 33.28 17.75 53.57
C SER A 277 32.83 18.99 52.78
N PRO A 278 32.46 18.85 51.49
CA PRO A 278 32.01 19.96 50.65
C PRO A 278 30.86 20.74 51.30
N TRP A 279 29.84 20.04 51.81
CA TRP A 279 28.73 20.69 52.52
C TRP A 279 29.17 21.38 53.80
N ALA A 280 30.01 20.76 54.64
CA ALA A 280 30.45 21.41 55.89
C ALA A 280 31.30 22.67 55.63
N ARG A 281 32.11 22.67 54.56
CA ARG A 281 32.83 23.87 54.10
C ARG A 281 31.86 24.95 53.62
N HIS A 282 30.82 24.58 52.89
CA HIS A 282 29.79 25.52 52.45
C HIS A 282 29.05 26.17 53.63
N VAL A 283 28.64 25.36 54.61
CA VAL A 283 28.04 25.85 55.87
C VAL A 283 28.99 26.85 56.54
N ARG A 284 30.26 26.48 56.73
CA ARG A 284 31.27 27.35 57.34
C ARG A 284 31.48 28.64 56.55
N ALA A 285 31.45 28.59 55.23
CA ALA A 285 31.59 29.76 54.38
C ALA A 285 30.43 30.75 54.57
N GLN A 286 29.19 30.24 54.71
CA GLN A 286 27.99 31.06 54.86
C GLN A 286 27.76 31.57 56.29
N THR A 287 27.93 30.70 57.30
CA THR A 287 27.54 31.01 58.68
C THR A 287 28.72 31.31 59.58
N ARG A 288 29.97 31.06 59.12
CA ARG A 288 31.20 31.05 59.94
C ARG A 288 31.21 30.00 61.06
N VAL A 289 30.17 29.16 61.17
CA VAL A 289 30.07 28.07 62.14
C VAL A 289 30.66 26.79 61.55
N MET A 290 31.45 26.06 62.33
CA MET A 290 31.99 24.77 61.92
C MET A 290 31.06 23.64 62.39
N PRO A 291 30.48 22.84 61.48
CA PRO A 291 29.67 21.68 61.87
C PRO A 291 30.50 20.68 62.67
N PRO A 292 29.94 20.05 63.72
CA PRO A 292 30.63 19.00 64.46
C PRO A 292 30.85 17.76 63.58
N PRO A 293 31.87 16.94 63.85
CA PRO A 293 32.01 15.65 63.21
C PRO A 293 30.82 14.75 63.59
N MET A 294 30.33 13.98 62.62
CA MET A 294 29.12 13.16 62.76
C MET A 294 29.46 11.71 62.43
N ALA A 295 28.96 10.78 63.24
CA ALA A 295 29.12 9.35 62.99
C ALA A 295 28.26 8.88 61.82
N ALA A 296 28.75 7.86 61.11
CA ALA A 296 28.02 7.20 60.02
C ALA A 296 26.70 6.59 60.52
N SER A 297 25.69 6.61 59.66
CA SER A 297 24.46 5.84 59.89
C SER A 297 24.72 4.34 59.74
N PRO A 298 24.03 3.49 60.52
CA PRO A 298 24.09 2.04 60.34
C PRO A 298 23.61 1.67 58.93
N ALA A 299 24.35 0.79 58.26
CA ALA A 299 23.94 0.18 56.99
C ALA A 299 22.95 -0.97 57.26
N PRO A 300 22.06 -1.32 56.31
CA PRO A 300 21.88 -0.69 54.99
C PRO A 300 21.08 0.62 55.05
N TRP A 301 21.41 1.57 54.19
CA TRP A 301 20.66 2.81 54.07
C TRP A 301 19.35 2.60 53.30
N PRO A 302 18.28 3.34 53.64
CA PRO A 302 16.99 3.20 52.97
C PRO A 302 17.08 3.69 51.53
N LEU A 303 16.43 2.99 50.61
CA LEU A 303 16.31 3.40 49.20
C LEU A 303 15.31 4.56 49.06
N PRO A 304 15.44 5.43 48.04
CA PRO A 304 14.58 6.60 47.85
C PRO A 304 13.23 6.24 47.23
N GLN A 305 12.50 5.31 47.83
CA GLN A 305 11.19 4.84 47.37
C GLN A 305 10.19 5.98 47.11
N PRO A 306 10.06 7.02 47.98
CA PRO A 306 9.11 8.10 47.77
C PRO A 306 9.33 8.90 46.47
N LEU A 307 10.58 8.97 45.97
CA LEU A 307 10.87 9.64 44.70
C LEU A 307 10.34 8.83 43.50
N ILE A 308 10.34 7.50 43.62
CA ILE A 308 9.88 6.62 42.54
C ILE A 308 8.37 6.56 42.47
N ASP A 309 7.72 6.47 43.63
CA ASP A 309 6.25 6.39 43.72
C ASP A 309 5.57 7.63 43.11
N ALA A 310 6.25 8.78 43.18
CA ALA A 310 5.79 10.04 42.63
C ALA A 310 6.40 10.39 41.26
N THR A 311 7.16 9.48 40.63
CA THR A 311 7.68 9.65 39.25
C THR A 311 6.54 9.37 38.24
N PRO A 312 6.32 10.22 37.21
CA PRO A 312 5.25 10.03 36.25
C PRO A 312 5.46 8.74 35.44
N ARG A 313 4.47 7.85 35.50
CA ARG A 313 4.49 6.59 34.77
C ARG A 313 4.40 6.86 33.27
N ARG A 314 5.40 6.40 32.52
CA ARG A 314 5.40 6.51 31.06
C ARG A 314 4.35 5.61 30.45
N ARG A 315 3.56 6.14 29.52
CA ARG A 315 2.71 5.34 28.65
C ARG A 315 3.61 4.54 27.72
N TRP A 316 3.53 3.22 27.82
CA TRP A 316 4.27 2.30 26.98
C TRP A 316 3.33 1.70 25.94
N VAL A 317 3.74 1.76 24.68
CA VAL A 317 3.06 1.04 23.60
C VAL A 317 3.72 -0.31 23.45
N SER A 318 2.93 -1.38 23.53
CA SER A 318 3.49 -2.71 23.39
C SER A 318 4.10 -2.91 22.00
N PRO A 319 5.23 -3.64 21.88
CA PRO A 319 5.80 -3.99 20.58
C PRO A 319 4.80 -4.65 19.66
N ARG A 320 3.84 -5.41 20.23
CA ARG A 320 2.75 -6.06 19.49
C ARG A 320 1.78 -5.05 18.89
N LEU A 321 1.39 -4.01 19.64
CA LEU A 321 0.51 -2.95 19.13
C LEU A 321 1.22 -2.10 18.09
N ALA A 322 2.49 -1.74 18.33
CA ALA A 322 3.31 -1.07 17.33
C ALA A 322 3.44 -1.92 16.07
N ALA A 323 3.72 -3.22 16.20
CA ALA A 323 3.77 -4.16 15.09
C ALA A 323 2.44 -4.19 14.32
N LEU A 324 1.31 -4.30 15.02
CA LEU A 324 -0.02 -4.27 14.39
C LEU A 324 -0.23 -2.97 13.59
N ALA A 325 0.14 -1.81 14.15
CA ALA A 325 0.04 -0.53 13.46
C ALA A 325 0.91 -0.50 12.17
N HIS A 326 2.14 -1.02 12.23
CA HIS A 326 2.99 -1.15 11.03
C HIS A 326 2.39 -2.12 10.01
N ALA A 327 1.81 -3.25 10.43
CA ALA A 327 1.15 -4.18 9.53
C ALA A 327 -0.05 -3.54 8.83
N ILE A 328 -0.87 -2.78 9.56
CA ILE A 328 -2.00 -2.02 9.00
C ILE A 328 -1.48 -1.00 7.98
N ALA A 329 -0.44 -0.22 8.33
CA ALA A 329 0.14 0.75 7.41
C ALA A 329 0.66 0.10 6.12
N LEU A 330 1.36 -1.03 6.22
CA LEU A 330 1.85 -1.80 5.07
C LEU A 330 0.69 -2.30 4.18
N LEU A 331 -0.37 -2.81 4.79
CA LEU A 331 -1.56 -3.26 4.07
C LEU A 331 -2.25 -2.10 3.34
N THR A 332 -2.37 -0.94 3.98
CA THR A 332 -2.95 0.27 3.35
C THR A 332 -2.11 0.74 2.15
N CYS A 333 -0.78 0.77 2.29
CA CYS A 333 0.12 1.12 1.18
C CYS A 333 0.02 0.11 0.03
N ALA A 334 0.01 -1.18 0.32
CA ALA A 334 -0.16 -2.22 -0.69
C ALA A 334 -1.52 -2.13 -1.39
N GLY A 335 -2.59 -1.86 -0.63
CA GLY A 335 -3.93 -1.63 -1.15
C GLY A 335 -4.02 -0.42 -2.08
N ALA A 336 -3.38 0.69 -1.72
CA ALA A 336 -3.34 1.89 -2.56
C ALA A 336 -2.56 1.68 -3.87
N LEU A 337 -1.44 0.95 -3.82
CA LEU A 337 -0.69 0.59 -5.04
C LEU A 337 -1.47 -0.41 -5.90
N ALA A 338 -2.19 -1.34 -5.27
CA ALA A 338 -3.06 -2.29 -5.95
C ALA A 338 -4.23 -1.60 -6.68
N THR A 339 -4.90 -0.64 -6.04
CA THR A 339 -5.99 0.12 -6.67
C THR A 339 -5.47 0.96 -7.83
N TRP A 340 -4.30 1.61 -7.66
CA TRP A 340 -3.64 2.34 -8.75
C TRP A 340 -3.29 1.44 -9.93
N GLY A 341 -2.60 0.33 -9.68
CA GLY A 341 -2.23 -0.62 -10.74
C GLY A 341 -3.46 -1.21 -11.44
N SER A 342 -4.55 -1.45 -10.70
CA SER A 342 -5.82 -1.89 -11.29
C SER A 342 -6.48 -0.83 -12.17
N ALA A 343 -6.43 0.44 -11.75
CA ALA A 343 -6.96 1.55 -12.54
C ALA A 343 -6.20 1.68 -13.88
N GLU A 344 -4.88 1.57 -13.87
CA GLU A 344 -4.05 1.68 -15.07
C GLU A 344 -4.28 0.52 -16.05
N ASN A 345 -4.39 -0.72 -15.55
CA ASN A 345 -4.75 -1.87 -16.40
C ASN A 345 -6.16 -1.75 -16.98
N ASN A 346 -7.11 -1.21 -16.21
CA ASN A 346 -8.46 -0.95 -16.74
C ASN A 346 -8.44 0.13 -17.80
N HIS A 347 -7.68 1.21 -17.59
CA HIS A 347 -7.49 2.25 -18.60
C HIS A 347 -6.91 1.65 -19.90
N ALA A 348 -5.86 0.85 -19.79
CA ALA A 348 -5.26 0.16 -20.93
C ALA A 348 -6.27 -0.75 -21.66
N LEU A 349 -7.10 -1.50 -20.91
CA LEU A 349 -8.16 -2.34 -21.48
C LEU A 349 -9.21 -1.50 -22.24
N LEU A 350 -9.69 -0.42 -21.64
CA LEU A 350 -10.67 0.48 -22.26
C LEU A 350 -10.11 1.14 -23.52
N ALA A 351 -8.86 1.61 -23.46
CA ALA A 351 -8.17 2.23 -24.59
C ALA A 351 -7.97 1.22 -25.74
N HIS A 352 -7.59 -0.02 -25.42
CA HIS A 352 -7.41 -1.08 -26.42
C HIS A 352 -8.71 -1.41 -27.16
N ILE A 353 -9.80 -1.66 -26.42
CA ILE A 353 -11.11 -1.97 -27.01
C ILE A 353 -11.65 -0.75 -27.77
N GLY A 354 -11.49 0.45 -27.22
CA GLY A 354 -11.86 1.69 -27.89
C GLY A 354 -11.15 1.88 -29.23
N ALA A 355 -9.85 1.54 -29.30
CA ALA A 355 -9.09 1.59 -30.54
C ALA A 355 -9.57 0.57 -31.58
N HIS A 356 -9.95 -0.65 -31.16
CA HIS A 356 -10.53 -1.65 -32.07
C HIS A 356 -11.90 -1.24 -32.59
N LEU A 357 -12.78 -0.70 -31.72
CA LEU A 357 -14.07 -0.15 -32.13
C LEU A 357 -13.90 1.00 -33.12
N GLY A 358 -12.97 1.92 -32.83
CA GLY A 358 -12.61 3.02 -33.73
C GLY A 358 -12.14 2.52 -35.09
N ARG A 359 -11.20 1.56 -35.11
CA ARG A 359 -10.68 0.94 -36.33
C ARG A 359 -11.80 0.32 -37.17
N PHE A 360 -12.69 -0.46 -36.55
CA PHE A 360 -13.82 -1.08 -37.26
C PHE A 360 -14.77 -0.02 -37.85
N SER A 361 -15.03 1.06 -37.12
CA SER A 361 -15.94 2.12 -37.58
C SER A 361 -15.37 2.96 -38.74
N MET A 362 -14.05 3.10 -38.82
CA MET A 362 -13.37 3.88 -39.86
C MET A 362 -13.18 3.11 -41.18
N ILE A 363 -13.25 1.77 -41.19
CA ILE A 363 -13.01 0.98 -42.41
C ILE A 363 -14.23 1.08 -43.36
N PRO A 364 -14.06 1.57 -44.59
CA PRO A 364 -15.15 1.69 -45.55
C PRO A 364 -15.76 0.32 -45.93
N PRO A 365 -17.05 0.27 -46.32
CA PRO A 365 -17.74 -0.97 -46.69
C PRO A 365 -17.18 -1.70 -47.93
N GLY A 366 -16.25 -1.10 -48.68
CA GLY A 366 -15.59 -1.75 -49.83
C GLY A 366 -14.29 -2.52 -49.51
N HIS A 367 -13.82 -2.50 -48.26
CA HIS A 367 -12.56 -3.16 -47.85
C HIS A 367 -12.84 -4.40 -46.99
N ASP A 368 -13.34 -5.47 -47.62
CA ASP A 368 -13.89 -6.64 -46.92
C ASP A 368 -12.88 -7.38 -46.04
N THR A 369 -11.63 -7.54 -46.48
CA THR A 369 -10.60 -8.25 -45.71
C THR A 369 -10.24 -7.49 -44.44
N ALA A 370 -9.88 -6.21 -44.56
CA ALA A 370 -9.57 -5.36 -43.41
C ALA A 370 -10.74 -5.24 -42.44
N ARG A 371 -11.98 -5.19 -42.96
CA ARG A 371 -13.18 -5.12 -42.12
C ARG A 371 -13.45 -6.43 -41.38
N ARG A 372 -13.19 -7.59 -42.01
CA ARG A 372 -13.25 -8.90 -41.34
C ARG A 372 -12.18 -9.03 -40.26
N ASP A 373 -10.96 -8.58 -40.52
CA ASP A 373 -9.86 -8.62 -39.53
C ASP A 373 -10.20 -7.76 -38.30
N ALA A 374 -10.72 -6.54 -38.54
CA ALA A 374 -11.19 -5.68 -37.47
C ALA A 374 -12.38 -6.28 -36.70
N LEU A 375 -13.31 -6.95 -37.38
CA LEU A 375 -14.42 -7.67 -36.74
C LEU A 375 -13.92 -8.81 -35.85
N GLN A 376 -12.92 -9.58 -36.31
CA GLN A 376 -12.35 -10.68 -35.54
C GLN A 376 -11.71 -10.17 -34.24
N ALA A 377 -11.06 -9.00 -34.27
CA ALA A 377 -10.56 -8.35 -33.06
C ALA A 377 -11.68 -7.99 -32.07
N LEU A 378 -12.81 -7.44 -32.55
CA LEU A 378 -13.96 -7.11 -31.70
C LEU A 378 -14.61 -8.36 -31.08
N VAL A 379 -14.72 -9.44 -31.83
CA VAL A 379 -15.22 -10.73 -31.32
C VAL A 379 -14.30 -11.27 -30.23
N ALA A 380 -12.98 -11.21 -30.44
CA ALA A 380 -12.01 -11.63 -29.44
C ALA A 380 -12.10 -10.80 -28.15
N ASP A 381 -12.29 -9.48 -28.27
CA ASP A 381 -12.50 -8.58 -27.12
C ASP A 381 -13.79 -8.94 -26.37
N ARG A 382 -14.90 -9.15 -27.08
CA ARG A 382 -16.19 -9.56 -26.50
C ARG A 382 -16.09 -10.90 -25.79
N ASP A 383 -15.46 -11.90 -26.40
CA ASP A 383 -15.27 -13.22 -25.81
C ASP A 383 -14.36 -13.17 -24.58
N GLN A 384 -13.37 -12.27 -24.56
CA GLN A 384 -12.55 -12.03 -23.36
C GLN A 384 -13.37 -11.45 -22.21
N LEU A 385 -14.22 -10.45 -22.48
CA LEU A 385 -15.08 -9.86 -21.45
C LEU A 385 -16.13 -10.86 -20.94
N ASP A 386 -16.71 -11.67 -21.82
CA ASP A 386 -17.63 -12.75 -21.46
C ASP A 386 -16.93 -13.84 -20.63
N ARG A 387 -15.64 -14.10 -20.88
CA ARG A 387 -14.83 -14.97 -20.01
C ARG A 387 -14.66 -14.37 -18.62
N TYR A 388 -14.37 -13.07 -18.50
CA TYR A 388 -14.26 -12.41 -17.18
C TYR A 388 -15.59 -12.41 -16.43
N ALA A 389 -16.72 -12.27 -17.12
CA ALA A 389 -18.04 -12.36 -16.49
C ALA A 389 -18.34 -13.76 -15.94
N ARG A 390 -17.87 -14.83 -16.61
CA ARG A 390 -18.11 -16.22 -16.22
C ARG A 390 -17.13 -16.78 -15.19
N LEU A 391 -15.83 -16.51 -15.38
CA LEU A 391 -14.74 -17.08 -14.58
C LEU A 391 -14.28 -16.15 -13.44
N GLY A 392 -14.77 -14.90 -13.41
CA GLY A 392 -14.34 -13.87 -12.48
C GLY A 392 -13.33 -12.91 -13.11
N VAL A 393 -13.32 -11.67 -12.59
CA VAL A 393 -12.43 -10.61 -13.05
C VAL A 393 -11.02 -10.85 -12.49
N PRO A 394 -9.96 -10.83 -13.33
CA PRO A 394 -8.59 -10.91 -12.87
C PRO A 394 -8.27 -9.85 -11.81
N LEU A 395 -7.44 -10.18 -10.81
CA LEU A 395 -7.08 -9.25 -9.73
C LEU A 395 -6.49 -7.93 -10.24
N ARG A 396 -5.70 -7.96 -11.32
CA ARG A 396 -5.16 -6.77 -12.01
C ARG A 396 -6.22 -5.83 -12.60
N LEU A 397 -7.47 -6.28 -12.75
CA LEU A 397 -8.59 -5.46 -13.23
C LEU A 397 -9.62 -5.20 -12.11
N SER A 398 -9.42 -5.75 -10.92
CA SER A 398 -10.39 -5.77 -9.82
C SER A 398 -10.30 -4.49 -8.95
N PHE A 399 -10.44 -4.61 -7.63
CA PHE A 399 -10.39 -3.50 -6.66
C PHE A 399 -11.42 -2.39 -6.94
N GLY A 400 -12.58 -2.76 -7.46
CA GLY A 400 -13.67 -1.82 -7.79
C GLY A 400 -13.42 -1.00 -9.06
N MET A 401 -12.32 -1.23 -9.79
CA MET A 401 -11.97 -0.46 -10.99
C MET A 401 -12.47 -1.09 -12.30
N TYR A 402 -13.01 -2.31 -12.27
CA TYR A 402 -13.45 -3.02 -13.48
C TYR A 402 -14.61 -2.33 -14.20
N ARG A 403 -14.41 -1.96 -15.47
CA ARG A 403 -15.45 -1.33 -16.32
C ARG A 403 -15.80 -2.09 -17.60
N GLY A 404 -15.26 -3.30 -17.78
CA GLY A 404 -15.45 -4.08 -19.01
C GLY A 404 -16.90 -4.47 -19.31
N THR A 405 -17.75 -4.66 -18.30
CA THR A 405 -19.17 -5.01 -18.48
C THR A 405 -19.96 -3.97 -19.27
N ALA A 406 -19.63 -2.69 -19.11
CA ALA A 406 -20.30 -1.60 -19.83
C ALA A 406 -20.00 -1.59 -21.34
N LEU A 407 -18.91 -2.25 -21.77
CA LEU A 407 -18.50 -2.31 -23.18
C LEU A 407 -19.18 -3.44 -23.96
N VAL A 408 -19.70 -4.46 -23.30
CA VAL A 408 -20.30 -5.63 -23.97
C VAL A 408 -21.46 -5.25 -24.91
N PRO A 409 -22.40 -4.36 -24.53
CA PRO A 409 -23.45 -3.94 -25.45
C PRO A 409 -22.91 -3.21 -26.69
N LEU A 410 -21.87 -2.39 -26.53
CA LEU A 410 -21.25 -1.65 -27.64
C LEU A 410 -20.52 -2.58 -28.62
N LEU A 411 -19.87 -3.62 -28.11
CA LEU A 411 -19.26 -4.65 -28.94
C LEU A 411 -20.32 -5.45 -29.70
N ASN A 412 -21.40 -5.84 -29.02
CA ASN A 412 -22.49 -6.58 -29.65
C ASN A 412 -23.18 -5.80 -30.77
N THR A 413 -23.41 -4.49 -30.58
CA THR A 413 -24.00 -3.64 -31.64
C THR A 413 -23.05 -3.45 -32.82
N ALA A 414 -21.75 -3.25 -32.57
CA ALA A 414 -20.75 -3.15 -33.63
C ALA A 414 -20.63 -4.46 -34.44
N ILE A 415 -20.57 -5.62 -33.76
CA ILE A 415 -20.52 -6.94 -34.40
C ILE A 415 -21.78 -7.18 -35.24
N ALA A 416 -22.97 -6.86 -34.69
CA ALA A 416 -24.24 -7.03 -35.40
C ALA A 416 -24.39 -6.11 -36.62
N SER A 417 -23.64 -5.01 -36.70
CA SER A 417 -23.70 -4.08 -37.83
C SER A 417 -23.02 -4.60 -39.10
N TYR A 418 -22.17 -5.63 -39.00
CA TYR A 418 -21.46 -6.19 -40.14
C TYR A 418 -22.41 -6.96 -41.07
N LYS A 419 -22.34 -6.68 -42.38
CA LYS A 419 -23.03 -7.43 -43.43
C LYS A 419 -21.98 -7.99 -44.38
N ALA A 420 -22.01 -9.30 -44.62
CA ALA A 420 -21.11 -9.94 -45.57
C ALA A 420 -21.47 -9.49 -47.00
N PRO A 421 -20.47 -9.23 -47.87
CA PRO A 421 -20.72 -8.98 -49.29
C PRO A 421 -21.39 -10.21 -49.92
N PRO A 422 -22.29 -10.02 -50.90
CA PRO A 422 -22.89 -11.14 -51.62
C PRO A 422 -21.80 -11.94 -52.34
N SER A 423 -21.88 -13.27 -52.28
CA SER A 423 -20.94 -14.15 -52.99
C SER A 423 -20.93 -13.82 -54.49
N PRO A 424 -19.75 -13.67 -55.13
CA PRO A 424 -19.68 -13.43 -56.55
C PRO A 424 -20.32 -14.60 -57.33
N PRO A 425 -20.99 -14.32 -58.47
CA PRO A 425 -21.58 -15.37 -59.30
C PRO A 425 -20.48 -16.28 -59.86
N VAL A 426 -20.77 -17.58 -59.96
CA VAL A 426 -19.83 -18.55 -60.56
C VAL A 426 -20.01 -18.48 -62.08
N LEU A 427 -18.97 -18.01 -62.78
CA LEU A 427 -18.95 -17.86 -64.24
C LEU A 427 -18.14 -19.01 -64.87
N ILE A 428 -18.75 -19.72 -65.81
CA ILE A 428 -18.11 -20.74 -66.64
C ILE A 428 -18.15 -20.23 -68.09
N ALA A 429 -17.02 -19.80 -68.63
CA ALA A 429 -16.92 -19.40 -70.02
C ALA A 429 -16.57 -20.62 -70.91
N LEU A 430 -17.40 -20.88 -71.92
CA LEU A 430 -17.18 -21.90 -72.94
C LEU A 430 -16.86 -21.23 -74.27
N ASP A 431 -15.80 -21.68 -74.93
CA ASP A 431 -15.40 -21.17 -76.25
C ASP A 431 -16.37 -21.67 -77.34
N SER A 432 -16.98 -20.74 -78.09
CA SER A 432 -17.96 -21.07 -79.12
C SER A 432 -17.33 -21.80 -80.31
N MET A 433 -16.03 -21.60 -80.60
CA MET A 433 -15.33 -22.26 -81.70
C MET A 433 -15.13 -23.76 -81.48
N SER A 434 -15.03 -24.16 -80.22
CA SER A 434 -14.99 -25.56 -79.80
C SER A 434 -16.38 -26.21 -79.85
N LEU A 435 -17.42 -25.41 -79.61
CA LEU A 435 -18.80 -25.89 -79.54
C LEU A 435 -19.54 -25.89 -80.89
N PHE A 436 -19.28 -24.93 -81.78
CA PHE A 436 -20.09 -24.67 -82.99
C PHE A 436 -19.23 -24.40 -84.23
N ASP A 437 -19.74 -24.77 -85.41
CA ASP A 437 -19.16 -24.32 -86.67
C ASP A 437 -19.50 -22.85 -86.96
N SER A 438 -18.74 -22.23 -87.85
CA SER A 438 -18.96 -20.83 -88.25
C SER A 438 -20.39 -20.63 -88.79
N GLY A 439 -21.06 -19.58 -88.34
CA GLY A 439 -22.45 -19.26 -88.70
C GLY A 439 -23.53 -20.25 -88.23
N LYS A 440 -23.16 -21.33 -87.52
CA LYS A 440 -24.10 -22.37 -87.06
C LYS A 440 -24.33 -22.31 -85.55
N ALA A 441 -25.49 -22.83 -85.14
CA ALA A 441 -25.88 -23.02 -83.75
C ALA A 441 -26.03 -24.52 -83.37
N GLN A 442 -25.57 -25.44 -84.24
CA GLN A 442 -25.56 -26.87 -83.94
C GLN A 442 -24.25 -27.28 -83.26
N LEU A 443 -24.33 -28.00 -82.15
CA LEU A 443 -23.18 -28.45 -81.38
C LEU A 443 -22.36 -29.50 -82.15
N LYS A 444 -21.03 -29.36 -82.14
CA LYS A 444 -20.10 -30.33 -82.74
C LYS A 444 -20.06 -31.63 -81.92
N PRO A 445 -19.81 -32.79 -82.55
CA PRO A 445 -19.63 -34.06 -81.80
C PRO A 445 -18.52 -34.03 -80.74
N GLY A 446 -17.48 -33.19 -80.90
CA GLY A 446 -16.38 -33.04 -79.93
C GLY A 446 -16.68 -32.10 -78.75
N SER A 447 -17.82 -31.42 -78.74
CA SER A 447 -18.20 -30.41 -77.73
C SER A 447 -18.61 -31.00 -76.37
N THR A 448 -18.97 -32.29 -76.35
CA THR A 448 -19.43 -33.04 -75.17
C THR A 448 -18.50 -32.92 -73.98
N ARG A 449 -17.17 -32.95 -74.18
CA ARG A 449 -16.21 -32.89 -73.07
C ARG A 449 -16.27 -31.56 -72.31
N ALA A 450 -16.46 -30.45 -73.02
CA ALA A 450 -16.55 -29.13 -72.40
C ALA A 450 -17.90 -28.95 -71.67
N LEU A 451 -18.98 -29.51 -72.22
CA LEU A 451 -20.32 -29.44 -71.65
C LEU A 451 -20.50 -30.38 -70.44
N VAL A 452 -19.87 -31.56 -70.42
CA VAL A 452 -19.84 -32.45 -69.24
C VAL A 452 -19.18 -31.75 -68.06
N ARG A 453 -18.06 -31.04 -68.29
CA ARG A 453 -17.41 -30.25 -67.23
C ARG A 453 -18.31 -29.13 -66.70
N ALA A 454 -19.06 -28.46 -67.59
CA ALA A 454 -20.04 -27.47 -67.16
C ALA A 454 -21.16 -28.11 -66.34
N LEU A 455 -21.60 -29.32 -66.72
CA LEU A 455 -22.64 -30.05 -66.02
C LEU A 455 -22.21 -30.49 -64.61
N GLU A 456 -20.98 -30.98 -64.44
CA GLU A 456 -20.42 -31.32 -63.12
C GLU A 456 -20.44 -30.10 -62.18
N LEU A 457 -20.05 -28.92 -62.68
CA LEU A 457 -20.07 -27.67 -61.91
C LEU A 457 -21.48 -27.18 -61.61
N ILE A 458 -22.43 -27.37 -62.53
CA ILE A 458 -23.86 -27.09 -62.29
C ILE A 458 -24.41 -28.04 -61.21
N GLY A 459 -24.05 -29.32 -61.26
CA GLY A 459 -24.45 -30.34 -60.27
C GLY A 459 -23.92 -30.06 -58.86
N ALA A 460 -22.76 -29.42 -58.74
CA ALA A 460 -22.19 -28.97 -57.47
C ALA A 460 -22.93 -27.78 -56.84
N HIS A 461 -23.84 -27.12 -57.57
CA HIS A 461 -24.59 -25.94 -57.13
C HIS A 461 -26.10 -26.06 -57.42
N PRO A 462 -26.82 -26.98 -56.75
CA PRO A 462 -28.25 -27.23 -57.00
C PRO A 462 -29.16 -26.04 -56.60
N ASP A 463 -28.69 -25.15 -55.73
CA ASP A 463 -29.38 -23.97 -55.18
C ASP A 463 -29.36 -22.74 -56.11
N LYS A 464 -28.70 -22.83 -57.27
CA LYS A 464 -28.52 -21.70 -58.21
C LYS A 464 -29.35 -21.86 -59.47
N ARG A 465 -29.75 -20.75 -60.09
CA ARG A 465 -30.32 -20.71 -61.44
C ARG A 465 -29.21 -20.55 -62.48
N ILE A 466 -29.45 -21.03 -63.68
CA ILE A 466 -28.45 -21.14 -64.74
C ILE A 466 -28.80 -20.15 -65.84
N LEU A 467 -27.96 -19.12 -66.03
CA LEU A 467 -28.08 -18.19 -67.15
C LEU A 467 -27.08 -18.60 -68.24
N VAL A 468 -27.56 -18.93 -69.43
CA VAL A 468 -26.73 -19.22 -70.60
C VAL A 468 -26.71 -18.00 -71.50
N ALA A 469 -25.56 -17.34 -71.59
CA ALA A 469 -25.35 -16.11 -72.33
C ALA A 469 -24.52 -16.34 -73.58
N GLY A 470 -25.06 -16.04 -74.77
CA GLY A 470 -24.36 -16.17 -76.04
C GLY A 470 -23.76 -14.85 -76.54
N TYR A 471 -22.58 -14.92 -77.15
CA TYR A 471 -21.85 -13.78 -77.72
C TYR A 471 -21.29 -14.13 -79.12
N THR A 472 -21.18 -13.13 -79.99
CA THR A 472 -20.58 -13.23 -81.32
C THR A 472 -19.44 -12.22 -81.47
N ASP A 473 -18.65 -12.37 -82.54
CA ASP A 473 -17.80 -11.28 -83.03
C ASP A 473 -18.64 -10.25 -83.79
N ASN A 474 -18.01 -9.16 -84.21
CA ASN A 474 -18.66 -8.06 -84.96
C ASN A 474 -18.78 -8.34 -86.48
N VAL A 475 -18.56 -9.59 -86.91
CA VAL A 475 -18.60 -9.93 -88.34
C VAL A 475 -20.05 -10.24 -88.72
N GLY A 476 -20.62 -9.46 -89.62
CA GLY A 476 -22.01 -9.60 -90.08
C GLY A 476 -22.95 -8.52 -89.54
N ASP A 477 -24.24 -8.68 -89.82
CA ASP A 477 -25.28 -7.76 -89.35
C ASP A 477 -25.62 -7.99 -87.86
N ALA A 478 -25.81 -6.91 -87.10
CA ALA A 478 -26.07 -6.96 -85.66
C ALA A 478 -27.34 -7.75 -85.31
N GLY A 479 -28.40 -7.64 -86.13
CA GLY A 479 -29.64 -8.40 -85.93
C GLY A 479 -29.46 -9.91 -86.14
N SER A 480 -28.63 -10.28 -87.11
CA SER A 480 -28.25 -11.67 -87.38
C SER A 480 -27.37 -12.24 -86.27
N ASN A 481 -26.41 -11.45 -85.78
CA ASN A 481 -25.53 -11.81 -84.67
C ASN A 481 -26.29 -12.01 -83.35
N LEU A 482 -27.29 -11.17 -83.07
CA LEU A 482 -28.16 -11.35 -81.92
C LEU A 482 -28.93 -12.68 -82.02
N LYS A 483 -29.58 -12.96 -83.15
CA LYS A 483 -30.30 -14.24 -83.36
C LYS A 483 -29.37 -15.45 -83.23
N LEU A 484 -28.17 -15.37 -83.80
CA LEU A 484 -27.17 -16.44 -83.71
C LEU A 484 -26.70 -16.68 -82.27
N SER A 485 -26.48 -15.61 -81.50
CA SER A 485 -26.10 -15.71 -80.10
C SER A 485 -27.18 -16.37 -79.23
N ILE A 486 -28.46 -16.04 -79.46
CA ILE A 486 -29.61 -16.65 -78.78
C ILE A 486 -29.72 -18.13 -79.16
N ALA A 487 -29.62 -18.45 -80.45
CA ALA A 487 -29.72 -19.82 -80.93
C ALA A 487 -28.60 -20.73 -80.36
N ARG A 488 -27.36 -20.21 -80.29
CA ARG A 488 -26.23 -20.93 -79.68
C ARG A 488 -26.43 -21.17 -78.19
N ALA A 489 -26.87 -20.17 -77.45
CA ALA A 489 -27.17 -20.32 -76.03
C ALA A 489 -28.34 -21.30 -75.80
N GLY A 490 -29.34 -21.31 -76.69
CA GLY A 490 -30.42 -22.30 -76.71
C GLY A 490 -29.92 -23.73 -76.92
N ALA A 491 -29.04 -23.95 -77.91
CA ALA A 491 -28.47 -25.26 -78.16
C ALA A 491 -27.64 -25.80 -76.98
N VAL A 492 -26.90 -24.94 -76.28
CA VAL A 492 -26.19 -25.33 -75.04
C VAL A 492 -27.18 -25.69 -73.92
N ARG A 493 -28.24 -24.90 -73.72
CA ARG A 493 -29.30 -25.21 -72.74
C ARG A 493 -29.93 -26.57 -73.04
N ASP A 494 -30.36 -26.78 -74.28
CA ASP A 494 -31.11 -28.00 -74.67
C ASP A 494 -30.26 -29.24 -74.45
N TRP A 495 -28.99 -29.18 -74.85
CA TRP A 495 -28.04 -30.26 -74.57
C TRP A 495 -27.88 -30.51 -73.06
N LEU A 496 -27.78 -29.46 -72.24
CA LEU A 496 -27.66 -29.60 -70.78
C LEU A 496 -28.92 -30.21 -70.16
N VAL A 497 -30.12 -29.82 -70.62
CA VAL A 497 -31.40 -30.38 -70.18
C VAL A 497 -31.47 -31.87 -70.52
N ASP A 498 -31.16 -32.23 -71.78
CA ASP A 498 -31.24 -33.61 -72.26
C ASP A 498 -30.22 -34.53 -71.56
N ALA A 499 -29.00 -34.03 -71.33
CA ALA A 499 -27.93 -34.83 -70.72
C ALA A 499 -28.07 -35.01 -69.21
N SER A 500 -28.82 -34.15 -68.51
CA SER A 500 -28.85 -34.12 -67.03
C SER A 500 -30.23 -34.22 -66.39
N GLY A 501 -31.30 -34.04 -67.16
CA GLY A 501 -32.67 -34.00 -66.64
C GLY A 501 -33.00 -32.75 -65.81
N ILE A 502 -32.16 -31.70 -65.84
CA ILE A 502 -32.46 -30.45 -65.12
C ILE A 502 -33.69 -29.78 -65.75
N ALA A 503 -34.67 -29.41 -64.92
CA ALA A 503 -35.88 -28.74 -65.37
C ALA A 503 -35.56 -27.46 -66.17
N VAL A 504 -36.21 -27.31 -67.33
CA VAL A 504 -36.06 -26.12 -68.21
C VAL A 504 -36.30 -24.81 -67.46
N THR A 505 -37.17 -24.82 -66.45
CA THR A 505 -37.49 -23.65 -65.60
C THR A 505 -36.30 -23.12 -64.80
N ARG A 506 -35.21 -23.89 -64.63
CA ARG A 506 -33.97 -23.43 -63.99
C ARG A 506 -33.04 -22.67 -64.93
N PHE A 507 -33.31 -22.69 -66.24
CA PHE A 507 -32.49 -22.04 -67.25
C PHE A 507 -33.10 -20.73 -67.76
N ALA A 508 -32.25 -19.72 -67.88
CA ALA A 508 -32.53 -18.50 -68.64
C ALA A 508 -31.55 -18.41 -69.81
N ILE A 509 -32.02 -17.97 -70.98
CA ILE A 509 -31.17 -17.72 -72.16
C ILE A 509 -31.10 -16.22 -72.39
N GLN A 510 -29.89 -15.72 -72.65
CA GLN A 510 -29.67 -14.35 -73.09
C GLN A 510 -28.72 -14.32 -74.28
N GLY A 511 -29.12 -13.65 -75.36
CA GLY A 511 -28.20 -13.30 -76.45
C GLY A 511 -27.71 -11.88 -76.29
N TYR A 512 -26.41 -11.66 -76.43
CA TYR A 512 -25.81 -10.32 -76.44
C TYR A 512 -25.30 -9.90 -77.82
N GLY A 513 -25.30 -10.80 -78.82
CA GLY A 513 -24.69 -10.53 -80.12
C GLY A 513 -23.23 -10.08 -79.96
N ASP A 514 -22.86 -9.02 -80.68
CA ASP A 514 -21.54 -8.40 -80.68
C ASP A 514 -21.40 -7.22 -79.69
N THR A 515 -22.44 -6.91 -78.91
CA THR A 515 -22.50 -5.72 -78.06
C THR A 515 -21.61 -5.75 -76.81
N ARG A 516 -21.05 -6.93 -76.47
CA ARG A 516 -20.20 -7.14 -75.28
C ARG A 516 -18.91 -7.90 -75.63
N PRO A 517 -17.99 -7.28 -76.40
CA PRO A 517 -16.71 -7.90 -76.73
C PRO A 517 -15.78 -7.94 -75.51
N ILE A 518 -15.00 -9.01 -75.37
CA ILE A 518 -13.97 -9.17 -74.32
C ILE A 518 -12.54 -8.96 -74.86
N ALA A 519 -12.39 -8.89 -76.18
CA ALA A 519 -11.15 -8.58 -76.87
C ALA A 519 -11.44 -7.69 -78.10
N GLY A 520 -10.45 -6.94 -78.58
CA GLY A 520 -10.59 -6.15 -79.80
C GLY A 520 -10.95 -7.04 -81.00
N ASN A 521 -11.90 -6.63 -81.83
CA ASN A 521 -12.34 -7.40 -82.98
C ASN A 521 -11.39 -7.28 -84.20
N ASP A 522 -10.30 -6.53 -84.08
CA ASP A 522 -9.38 -6.25 -85.19
C ASP A 522 -8.56 -7.47 -85.61
N THR A 523 -8.30 -8.38 -84.66
CA THR A 523 -7.51 -9.61 -84.90
C THR A 523 -8.39 -10.85 -84.88
N ASP A 524 -8.03 -11.89 -85.65
CA ASP A 524 -8.72 -13.18 -85.62
C ASP A 524 -8.73 -13.82 -84.23
N ALA A 525 -7.63 -13.67 -83.49
CA ALA A 525 -7.54 -14.14 -82.11
C ALA A 525 -8.51 -13.41 -81.19
N GLY A 526 -8.70 -12.10 -81.37
CA GLY A 526 -9.66 -11.31 -80.62
C GLY A 526 -11.11 -11.66 -80.96
N ARG A 527 -11.43 -11.82 -82.26
CA ARG A 527 -12.74 -12.30 -82.72
C ARG A 527 -13.07 -13.70 -82.18
N ALA A 528 -12.10 -14.62 -82.20
CA ALA A 528 -12.27 -15.96 -81.65
C ALA A 528 -12.65 -15.93 -80.15
N ARG A 529 -12.05 -15.04 -79.35
CA ARG A 529 -12.41 -14.87 -77.93
C ARG A 529 -13.81 -14.28 -77.75
N ASN A 530 -14.25 -13.40 -78.65
CA ASN A 530 -15.59 -12.80 -78.59
C ASN A 530 -16.70 -13.80 -78.93
N ARG A 531 -16.42 -14.80 -79.76
CA ARG A 531 -17.31 -15.94 -80.03
C ARG A 531 -17.29 -16.90 -78.84
N ARG A 532 -18.18 -16.71 -77.87
CA ARG A 532 -18.26 -17.56 -76.67
C ARG A 532 -19.69 -17.75 -76.17
N VAL A 533 -19.89 -18.78 -75.36
CA VAL A 533 -21.10 -18.97 -74.57
C VAL A 533 -20.69 -19.03 -73.11
N GLU A 534 -21.26 -18.17 -72.28
CA GLU A 534 -21.03 -18.15 -70.85
C GLU A 534 -22.20 -18.82 -70.13
N ILE A 535 -21.89 -19.66 -69.15
CA ILE A 535 -22.85 -20.21 -68.20
C ILE A 535 -22.60 -19.53 -66.86
N ILE A 536 -23.58 -18.77 -66.39
CA ILE A 536 -23.50 -18.00 -65.15
C ILE A 536 -24.45 -18.64 -64.15
N LEU A 537 -23.91 -19.08 -63.01
CA LEU A 537 -24.71 -19.57 -61.89
C LEU A 537 -25.08 -18.40 -61.00
N VAL A 538 -26.34 -18.01 -61.05
CA VAL A 538 -26.90 -16.91 -60.28
C VAL A 538 -27.55 -17.49 -59.02
N PRO A 539 -27.26 -16.96 -57.82
CA PRO A 539 -27.97 -17.36 -56.61
C PRO A 539 -29.48 -17.18 -56.85
N ASP A 540 -30.29 -18.19 -56.56
CA ASP A 540 -31.74 -18.01 -56.55
C ASP A 540 -32.06 -17.16 -55.31
N THR A 541 -32.07 -15.83 -55.47
CA THR A 541 -32.46 -14.96 -54.36
C THR A 541 -33.96 -15.11 -54.18
N PRO A 542 -34.45 -15.64 -53.03
CA PRO A 542 -35.80 -15.28 -52.61
C PRO A 542 -35.79 -13.75 -52.48
N GLN A 543 -36.83 -13.07 -52.97
CA GLN A 543 -37.07 -11.70 -52.49
C GLN A 543 -36.97 -11.73 -50.96
N PRO A 544 -36.31 -10.74 -50.32
CA PRO A 544 -36.26 -10.70 -48.87
C PRO A 544 -37.71 -10.83 -48.37
N PRO A 545 -38.01 -11.74 -47.43
CA PRO A 545 -39.38 -11.96 -47.01
C PRO A 545 -39.97 -10.60 -46.64
N LEU A 546 -41.10 -10.24 -47.25
CA LEU A 546 -41.92 -9.14 -46.78
C LEU A 546 -42.05 -9.33 -45.28
N ARG A 547 -41.53 -8.36 -44.54
CA ARG A 547 -41.47 -8.27 -43.09
C ARG A 547 -42.77 -8.81 -42.49
N VAL A 548 -42.77 -10.07 -42.10
CA VAL A 548 -43.87 -10.64 -41.33
C VAL A 548 -43.81 -9.92 -40.00
N ALA A 549 -44.82 -9.11 -39.72
CA ALA A 549 -44.99 -8.49 -38.41
C ALA A 549 -44.84 -9.58 -37.34
N PRO A 550 -44.23 -9.28 -36.17
CA PRO A 550 -44.04 -10.30 -35.15
C PRO A 550 -45.38 -10.91 -34.81
N LYS A 551 -45.50 -12.25 -34.89
CA LYS A 551 -46.58 -12.94 -34.17
C LYS A 551 -46.42 -12.54 -32.71
N GLU A 552 -47.46 -11.92 -32.15
CA GLU A 552 -47.57 -11.61 -30.74
C GLU A 552 -47.09 -12.81 -29.92
N THR A 553 -46.01 -12.62 -29.16
CA THR A 553 -45.63 -13.55 -28.11
C THR A 553 -46.74 -13.60 -27.06
N PRO A 554 -47.06 -14.78 -26.49
CA PRO A 554 -48.15 -14.90 -25.53
C PRO A 554 -47.83 -14.01 -24.32
N SER A 555 -48.82 -13.20 -23.92
CA SER A 555 -48.73 -12.38 -22.73
C SER A 555 -48.53 -13.28 -21.51
N TRP A 556 -47.39 -13.13 -20.85
CA TRP A 556 -47.21 -13.70 -19.53
C TRP A 556 -48.16 -12.94 -18.60
N ARG A 557 -49.18 -13.63 -18.10
CA ARG A 557 -50.02 -13.11 -17.00
C ARG A 557 -49.22 -13.25 -15.71
N PRO A 558 -49.10 -12.19 -14.88
CA PRO A 558 -48.54 -12.36 -13.55
C PRO A 558 -49.50 -13.21 -12.71
N ILE A 559 -48.95 -14.24 -12.05
CA ILE A 559 -49.65 -15.00 -11.02
C ILE A 559 -49.97 -14.03 -9.87
N ARG A 560 -51.26 -13.90 -9.54
CA ARG A 560 -51.73 -13.18 -8.36
C ARG A 560 -51.31 -13.96 -7.10
N LEU A 561 -50.34 -13.45 -6.36
CA LEU A 561 -50.14 -13.82 -4.96
C LEU A 561 -51.09 -13.00 -4.08
N ALA A 562 -51.74 -13.68 -3.13
CA ALA A 562 -52.67 -13.12 -2.17
C ALA A 562 -51.99 -12.11 -1.21
N PRO A 563 -52.74 -11.16 -0.61
CA PRO A 563 -52.15 -10.09 0.19
C PRO A 563 -51.83 -10.56 1.62
N GLY A 564 -50.63 -10.22 2.10
CA GLY A 564 -50.22 -10.51 3.47
C GLY A 564 -48.96 -9.74 3.91
N GLN A 565 -49.21 -8.55 4.46
CA GLN A 565 -48.43 -7.86 5.50
C GLN A 565 -47.00 -7.33 5.20
N ASN A 566 -46.98 -6.04 4.86
CA ASN A 566 -46.27 -4.94 5.53
C ASN A 566 -44.91 -5.22 6.19
N THR A 567 -43.84 -4.56 5.72
CA THR A 567 -42.98 -3.68 6.55
C THR A 567 -42.08 -2.81 5.65
N GLY A 568 -42.05 -1.51 5.94
CA GLY A 568 -41.60 -0.46 5.03
C GLY A 568 -40.10 -0.23 4.85
N ARG A 569 -39.78 0.58 3.83
CA ARG A 569 -38.79 1.66 3.90
C ARG A 569 -38.85 2.57 2.66
N ARG A 570 -38.53 3.84 2.92
CA ARG A 570 -38.71 5.04 2.12
C ARG A 570 -38.12 4.99 0.71
N SER A 571 -38.93 5.46 -0.24
CA SER A 571 -38.55 5.96 -1.56
C SER A 571 -37.69 7.23 -1.44
N THR A 572 -36.51 7.21 -2.06
CA THR A 572 -35.91 8.44 -2.61
C THR A 572 -36.03 8.33 -4.12
N GLN A 573 -36.72 9.32 -4.68
CA GLN A 573 -37.09 9.48 -6.07
C GLN A 573 -35.87 10.05 -6.81
N PHE A 574 -35.38 9.38 -7.84
CA PHE A 574 -34.27 9.84 -8.67
C PHE A 574 -34.79 10.04 -10.10
N GLU A 575 -34.78 11.29 -10.55
CA GLU A 575 -35.12 11.67 -11.93
C GLU A 575 -33.88 11.51 -12.85
N PRO A 576 -34.04 11.00 -14.09
CA PRO A 576 -32.95 10.91 -15.04
C PRO A 576 -32.97 12.11 -16.02
N GLY A 577 -32.07 13.08 -15.84
CA GLY A 577 -31.93 14.16 -16.82
C GLY A 577 -31.01 15.31 -16.42
N ALA A 578 -29.70 15.09 -16.33
CA ALA A 578 -28.71 16.18 -16.30
C ALA A 578 -27.29 15.69 -16.57
N TRP A 579 -26.88 15.61 -17.84
CA TRP A 579 -25.45 15.58 -18.21
C TRP A 579 -25.24 16.30 -19.55
N LEU A 580 -24.97 17.61 -19.49
CA LEU A 580 -24.33 18.36 -20.58
C LEU A 580 -23.85 19.77 -20.18
N ARG A 581 -23.15 19.93 -19.05
CA ARG A 581 -22.45 21.21 -18.77
C ARG A 581 -21.37 21.04 -17.71
N GLU A 582 -20.14 20.71 -18.14
CA GLU A 582 -18.95 21.15 -17.40
C GLU A 582 -17.68 21.06 -18.26
N ILE A 583 -17.51 22.05 -19.14
CA ILE A 583 -16.19 22.52 -19.57
C ILE A 583 -16.19 24.04 -19.39
N ARG A 584 -15.73 24.52 -18.23
CA ARG A 584 -15.02 25.81 -18.05
C ARG A 584 -14.48 25.90 -16.62
N GLY A 585 -13.21 26.25 -16.51
CA GLY A 585 -12.47 26.43 -15.26
C GLY A 585 -12.95 27.63 -14.43
N PRO A 586 -12.41 27.78 -13.20
CA PRO A 586 -13.02 28.60 -12.17
C PRO A 586 -12.59 30.07 -12.20
N GLY A 587 -13.55 30.93 -11.92
CA GLY A 587 -13.40 32.02 -10.94
C GLY A 587 -12.89 33.38 -11.43
N SER A 588 -13.80 34.35 -11.50
CA SER A 588 -13.81 35.49 -10.57
C SER A 588 -15.09 36.32 -10.74
N THR A 589 -15.66 36.71 -9.61
CA THR A 589 -16.96 37.33 -9.33
C THR A 589 -17.13 38.77 -9.83
N PRO A 590 -18.38 39.27 -9.91
CA PRO A 590 -18.69 40.64 -10.32
C PRO A 590 -18.77 41.59 -9.12
N ASP A 591 -18.34 42.84 -9.30
CA ASP A 591 -18.81 43.95 -8.47
C ASP A 591 -18.80 45.27 -9.26
N ALA A 592 -19.76 46.11 -8.89
CA ALA A 592 -20.23 47.35 -9.51
C ALA A 592 -19.18 48.45 -9.72
N CYS A 593 -19.38 49.34 -10.70
CA CYS A 593 -19.72 50.76 -10.47
C CYS A 593 -19.84 51.57 -11.78
N CYS A 594 -20.53 52.70 -11.67
CA CYS A 594 -20.87 53.69 -12.67
C CYS A 594 -19.72 54.34 -13.47
N SER A 595 -20.12 54.83 -14.64
CA SER A 595 -19.80 56.13 -15.25
C SER A 595 -18.69 56.21 -16.30
N GLN A 596 -19.04 57.00 -17.32
CA GLN A 596 -18.22 57.83 -18.22
C GLN A 596 -17.65 57.25 -19.53
N ASN A 597 -18.36 57.65 -20.59
CA ASN A 597 -17.92 58.52 -21.69
C ASN A 597 -16.86 58.05 -22.71
N GLN A 598 -17.33 58.11 -23.97
CA GLN A 598 -16.71 58.71 -25.16
C GLN A 598 -15.45 58.09 -25.76
N GLY A 599 -15.52 57.86 -27.07
CA GLY A 599 -14.36 57.72 -27.95
C GLY A 599 -14.66 56.97 -29.24
N GLU A 600 -15.24 57.72 -30.20
CA GLU A 600 -15.19 57.58 -31.68
C GLU A 600 -15.70 56.31 -32.38
#